data_AF-A0A853BT85-F1
#
_entry.id   AF-A0A853BT85-F1
#
_cell.length_a   1.000
_cell.length_b   1.000
_cell.length_c   1.000
_cell.angle_alpha   90.00
_cell.angle_beta   90.00
_cell.angle_gamma   90.00
#
_symmetry.space_group_name_H-M   'P 1'
#
loop_
_entity.id
_entity.type
_entity.pdbx_description
1 polymer ?
#
loop_
_entity_poly.entity_id
_entity_poly.type
_entity_poly.pdbx_seq_one_letter_code
_entity_poly.pdbx_strand_id
1 'polypeptide(L)'
;MPGTEDTDRTKRLAIALVDSYVRKDRDLLAQTAAEAAADTEGTVSELKVFAAFLSRRVEETGVVWKPADSRDAVAATVADMLPPEVEFAVITAWEAYAVGEEAAAERLSNGDPAVYLHMLAAFSAAVGQAVYKPAELISTLRIATGTAD
;
A
#
# COMPACT_ATOMS: atom_id res chain seq x y z
N MET A 1 -27.06 6.07 -5.20
CA MET A 1 -26.86 4.84 -6.00
C MET A 1 -25.87 4.00 -5.22
N PRO A 2 -26.20 2.76 -4.83
CA PRO A 2 -25.37 2.00 -3.89
C PRO A 2 -23.95 1.71 -4.40
N GLY A 3 -23.78 1.40 -5.69
CA GLY A 3 -22.45 1.02 -6.22
C GLY A 3 -21.39 2.14 -6.24
N THR A 4 -21.79 3.41 -6.30
CA THR A 4 -20.84 4.54 -6.23
C THR A 4 -20.39 4.83 -4.81
N GLU A 5 -21.28 4.69 -3.83
CA GLU A 5 -20.97 4.89 -2.42
C GLU A 5 -20.00 3.83 -1.89
N ASP A 6 -20.17 2.57 -2.33
CA ASP A 6 -19.25 1.47 -2.00
C ASP A 6 -17.85 1.70 -2.61
N THR A 7 -17.79 2.15 -3.87
CA THR A 7 -16.50 2.44 -4.54
C THR A 7 -15.75 3.58 -3.83
N ASP A 8 -16.44 4.65 -3.45
CA ASP A 8 -15.82 5.78 -2.76
C ASP A 8 -15.35 5.40 -1.35
N ARG A 9 -16.07 4.50 -0.68
CA ARG A 9 -15.64 3.93 0.59
C ARG A 9 -14.35 3.13 0.43
N THR A 10 -14.27 2.25 -0.56
CA THR A 10 -13.07 1.41 -0.80
C THR A 10 -11.85 2.28 -1.10
N LYS A 11 -11.98 3.33 -1.91
CA LYS A 11 -10.90 4.30 -2.15
C LYS A 11 -10.44 5.00 -0.86
N ARG A 12 -11.39 5.42 -0.01
CA ARG A 12 -11.07 6.06 1.28
C ARG A 12 -10.33 5.10 2.23
N LEU A 13 -10.72 3.83 2.27
CA LEU A 13 -10.04 2.81 3.05
C LEU A 13 -8.61 2.55 2.55
N ALA A 14 -8.42 2.44 1.23
CA ALA A 14 -7.10 2.30 0.63
C ALA A 14 -6.20 3.51 0.98
N ILE A 15 -6.72 4.73 0.89
CA ILE A 15 -5.98 5.95 1.28
C ILE A 15 -5.65 5.95 2.77
N ALA A 16 -6.58 5.54 3.63
CA ALA A 16 -6.39 5.48 5.08
C ALA A 16 -5.32 4.45 5.47
N LEU A 17 -5.23 3.30 4.78
CA LEU A 17 -4.16 2.33 4.98
C LEU A 17 -2.79 2.93 4.66
N VAL A 18 -2.67 3.64 3.55
CA VAL A 18 -1.43 4.35 3.19
C VAL A 18 -1.10 5.44 4.21
N ASP A 19 -2.07 6.25 4.63
CA ASP A 19 -1.89 7.32 5.64
C ASP A 19 -1.42 6.75 6.98
N SER A 20 -1.94 5.58 7.38
CA SER A 20 -1.53 4.90 8.62
C SER A 20 -0.04 4.54 8.60
N TYR A 21 0.46 3.99 7.49
CA TYR A 21 1.89 3.74 7.31
C TYR A 21 2.72 5.03 7.26
N VAL A 22 2.21 6.03 6.56
CA VAL A 22 2.88 7.33 6.41
C VAL A 22 3.07 8.01 7.77
N ARG A 23 2.07 7.93 8.65
CA ARG A 23 2.09 8.53 9.99
C ARG A 23 2.70 7.63 11.06
N LYS A 24 3.04 6.38 10.73
CA LYS A 24 3.45 5.35 11.68
C LYS A 24 2.43 5.15 12.81
N ASP A 25 1.14 5.20 12.44
CA ASP A 25 0.02 5.03 13.37
C ASP A 25 -0.46 3.57 13.33
N ARG A 26 0.02 2.77 14.30
CA ARG A 26 -0.30 1.34 14.39
C ARG A 26 -1.76 1.08 14.75
N ASP A 27 -2.36 1.94 15.57
CA ASP A 27 -3.74 1.75 16.02
C ASP A 27 -4.71 2.05 14.87
N LEU A 28 -4.46 3.12 14.12
CA LEU A 28 -5.21 3.43 12.91
C LEU A 28 -5.01 2.35 11.84
N LEU A 29 -3.80 1.83 11.67
CA LEU A 29 -3.52 0.75 10.74
C LEU A 29 -4.36 -0.49 11.06
N ALA A 30 -4.38 -0.92 12.32
CA ALA A 30 -5.13 -2.10 12.75
C ALA A 30 -6.65 -1.91 12.54
N GLN A 31 -7.19 -0.74 12.88
CA GLN A 31 -8.60 -0.41 12.68
C GLN A 31 -8.96 -0.42 11.19
N THR A 32 -8.18 0.29 10.37
CA THR A 32 -8.44 0.41 8.94
C THR A 32 -8.29 -0.93 8.21
N ALA A 33 -7.31 -1.75 8.59
CA ALA A 33 -7.14 -3.10 8.04
C ALA A 33 -8.34 -4.00 8.36
N ALA A 34 -8.88 -3.91 9.58
CA ALA A 34 -10.08 -4.64 9.96
C ALA A 34 -11.32 -4.19 9.16
N GLU A 35 -11.45 -2.90 8.86
CA GLU A 35 -12.53 -2.40 8.00
C GLU A 35 -12.37 -2.82 6.54
N ALA A 36 -11.14 -2.79 6.02
CA ALA A 36 -10.80 -3.25 4.67
C ALA A 36 -11.00 -4.76 4.49
N ALA A 37 -11.07 -5.53 5.57
CA ALA A 37 -11.39 -6.96 5.51
C ALA A 37 -12.79 -7.24 4.95
N ALA A 38 -13.72 -6.27 5.01
CA ALA A 38 -15.06 -6.41 4.45
C ALA A 38 -15.09 -6.37 2.91
N ASP A 39 -14.12 -5.71 2.28
CA ASP A 39 -13.92 -5.65 0.83
C ASP A 39 -12.42 -5.64 0.50
N THR A 40 -11.76 -6.77 0.78
CA THR A 40 -10.31 -6.86 0.59
C THR A 40 -9.93 -6.84 -0.88
N GLU A 41 -10.73 -7.47 -1.74
CA GLU A 41 -10.45 -7.50 -3.19
C GLU A 41 -10.52 -6.09 -3.79
N GLY A 42 -11.57 -5.32 -3.48
CA GLY A 42 -11.69 -3.94 -3.92
C GLY A 42 -10.55 -3.08 -3.38
N THR A 43 -10.22 -3.21 -2.09
CA THR A 43 -9.15 -2.41 -1.47
C THR A 43 -7.78 -2.76 -2.06
N VAL A 44 -7.48 -4.03 -2.30
CA VAL A 44 -6.26 -4.48 -2.98
C VAL A 44 -6.19 -3.93 -4.41
N SER A 45 -7.31 -3.91 -5.13
CA SER A 45 -7.37 -3.33 -6.48
C SER A 45 -6.99 -1.85 -6.48
N GLU A 46 -7.56 -1.05 -5.57
CA GLU A 46 -7.20 0.37 -5.43
C GLU A 46 -5.73 0.58 -5.04
N LEU A 47 -5.20 -0.25 -4.13
CA LEU A 47 -3.79 -0.18 -3.74
C LEU A 47 -2.84 -0.55 -4.90
N LYS A 48 -3.22 -1.47 -5.80
CA LYS A 48 -2.44 -1.75 -7.03
C LYS A 48 -2.40 -0.51 -7.94
N VAL A 49 -3.52 0.20 -8.06
CA VAL A 49 -3.57 1.46 -8.82
C VAL A 49 -2.64 2.51 -8.19
N PHE A 50 -2.63 2.65 -6.86
CA PHE A 50 -1.73 3.58 -6.17
C PHE A 50 -0.27 3.22 -6.36
N ALA A 51 0.07 1.94 -6.18
CA ALA A 51 1.42 1.43 -6.40
C ALA A 51 1.93 1.74 -7.81
N ALA A 52 1.12 1.47 -8.84
CA ALA A 52 1.46 1.77 -10.24
C ALA A 52 1.60 3.28 -10.49
N PHE A 53 0.65 4.08 -9.99
CA PHE A 53 0.68 5.54 -10.13
C PHE A 53 1.94 6.15 -9.50
N LEU A 54 2.25 5.78 -8.25
CA LEU A 54 3.38 6.34 -7.52
C LEU A 54 4.73 5.84 -8.07
N SER A 55 4.79 4.58 -8.55
CA SER A 55 6.00 4.07 -9.21
C SER A 55 6.35 4.91 -10.43
N ARG A 56 5.34 5.19 -11.28
CA ARG A 56 5.52 6.09 -12.43
C ARG A 56 5.93 7.50 -12.01
N ARG A 57 5.39 8.02 -10.89
CA ARG A 57 5.81 9.34 -10.38
C ARG A 57 7.27 9.36 -9.96
N VAL A 58 7.76 8.32 -9.29
CA VAL A 58 9.19 8.20 -8.94
C VAL A 58 10.05 8.18 -10.21
N GLU A 59 9.67 7.39 -11.21
CA GLU A 59 10.38 7.34 -12.50
C GLU A 59 10.44 8.73 -13.19
N GLU A 60 9.34 9.49 -13.17
CA GLU A 60 9.26 10.83 -13.74
C GLU A 60 10.18 11.85 -13.04
N THR A 61 10.56 11.62 -11.77
CA THR A 61 11.52 12.48 -11.06
C THR A 61 12.97 12.22 -11.43
N GLY A 62 13.27 11.16 -12.19
CA GLY A 62 14.62 10.74 -12.53
C GLY A 62 15.36 10.03 -11.39
N VAL A 63 14.67 9.73 -10.27
CA VAL A 63 15.21 8.89 -9.19
C VAL A 63 15.26 7.45 -9.66
N VAL A 64 16.45 6.85 -9.63
CA VAL A 64 16.63 5.43 -9.93
C VAL A 64 16.17 4.62 -8.72
N TRP A 65 15.01 3.98 -8.83
CA TRP A 65 14.45 3.11 -7.79
C TRP A 65 14.69 1.65 -8.15
N LYS A 66 15.71 1.03 -7.58
CA LYS A 66 16.02 -0.39 -7.84
C LYS A 66 15.12 -1.29 -7.01
N PRO A 67 14.94 -2.57 -7.40
CA PRO A 67 14.22 -3.54 -6.58
C PRO A 67 14.76 -3.65 -5.14
N ALA A 68 16.08 -3.51 -4.96
CA ALA A 68 16.70 -3.49 -3.63
C ALA A 68 16.29 -2.26 -2.79
N ASP A 69 16.26 -1.07 -3.39
CA ASP A 69 15.81 0.16 -2.72
C ASP A 69 14.34 0.01 -2.28
N SER A 70 13.54 -0.62 -3.14
CA SER A 70 12.14 -0.94 -2.86
C SER A 70 11.97 -1.89 -1.67
N ARG A 71 12.78 -2.94 -1.60
CA ARG A 71 12.78 -3.90 -0.48
C ARG A 71 13.11 -3.21 0.84
N ASP A 72 14.20 -2.45 0.88
CA ASP A 72 14.65 -1.77 2.10
C ASP A 72 13.63 -0.73 2.55
N ALA A 73 13.02 -0.01 1.62
CA ALA A 73 12.00 0.97 1.91
C ALA A 73 10.71 0.32 2.45
N VAL A 74 10.27 -0.81 1.89
CA VAL A 74 9.12 -1.57 2.42
C VAL A 74 9.44 -2.11 3.81
N ALA A 75 10.60 -2.74 4.01
CA ALA A 75 11.03 -3.25 5.32
C ALA A 75 11.03 -2.15 6.40
N ALA A 76 11.63 -0.99 6.10
CA ALA A 76 11.61 0.17 6.99
C ALA A 76 10.19 0.73 7.22
N THR A 77 9.29 0.56 6.25
CA THR A 77 7.90 1.03 6.36
C THR A 77 7.06 0.13 7.27
N VAL A 78 7.26 -1.19 7.20
CA VAL A 78 6.52 -2.16 8.03
C VAL A 78 7.12 -2.41 9.41
N ALA A 79 8.40 -2.10 9.60
CA ALA A 79 9.08 -2.22 10.89
C ALA A 79 8.29 -1.55 12.01
N ASP A 80 8.08 -2.30 13.10
CA ASP A 80 7.32 -1.92 14.31
C ASP A 80 5.83 -1.59 14.09
N MET A 81 5.33 -1.69 12.85
CA MET A 81 3.92 -1.46 12.50
C MET A 81 3.11 -2.75 12.53
N LEU A 82 3.74 -3.88 12.27
CA LEU A 82 3.09 -5.19 12.16
C LEU A 82 3.65 -6.18 13.19
N PRO A 83 2.91 -7.26 13.52
CA PRO A 83 3.51 -8.41 14.20
C PRO A 83 4.69 -8.97 13.39
N PRO A 84 5.77 -9.47 14.03
CA PRO A 84 6.98 -9.93 13.34
C PRO A 84 6.72 -10.96 12.23
N GLU A 85 5.76 -11.85 12.42
CA GLU A 85 5.39 -12.88 11.45
C GLU A 85 4.77 -12.28 10.19
N VAL A 86 3.94 -11.24 10.35
CA VAL A 86 3.31 -10.53 9.25
C VAL A 86 4.31 -9.62 8.55
N GLU A 87 5.19 -8.96 9.31
CA GLU A 87 6.29 -8.15 8.78
C GLU A 87 7.16 -8.98 7.82
N PHE A 88 7.60 -10.16 8.27
CA PHE A 88 8.37 -11.09 7.47
C PHE A 88 7.63 -11.54 6.21
N ALA A 89 6.34 -11.89 6.34
CA ALA A 89 5.52 -12.30 5.21
C ALA A 89 5.37 -11.17 4.17
N VAL A 90 5.15 -9.93 4.60
CA VAL A 90 5.03 -8.77 3.72
C VAL A 90 6.33 -8.51 2.95
N ILE A 91 7.48 -8.52 3.65
CA ILE A 91 8.78 -8.28 3.00
C ILE A 91 9.07 -9.37 1.97
N THR A 92 8.85 -10.63 2.34
CA THR A 92 9.10 -11.79 1.47
C THR A 92 8.17 -11.80 0.26
N ALA A 93 6.89 -11.48 0.45
CA ALA A 93 5.93 -11.35 -0.65
C ALA A 93 6.30 -10.19 -1.58
N TRP A 94 6.75 -9.05 -1.03
CA TRP A 94 7.17 -7.91 -1.82
C TRP A 94 8.40 -8.22 -2.69
N GLU A 95 9.38 -8.95 -2.16
CA GLU A 95 10.58 -9.35 -2.91
C GLU A 95 10.22 -10.14 -4.17
N ALA A 96 9.28 -11.08 -4.06
CA ALA A 96 8.77 -11.82 -5.21
C ALA A 96 7.95 -10.94 -6.16
N TYR A 97 7.08 -10.08 -5.62
CA TYR A 97 6.23 -9.18 -6.41
C TYR A 97 7.06 -8.19 -7.24
N ALA A 98 8.09 -7.58 -6.64
CA ALA A 98 8.93 -6.56 -7.25
C ALA A 98 9.76 -7.07 -8.45
N VAL A 99 9.95 -8.38 -8.56
CA VAL A 99 10.65 -9.01 -9.71
C VAL A 99 9.69 -9.66 -10.72
N GLY A 100 8.38 -9.43 -10.58
CA GLY A 100 7.34 -9.95 -11.47
C GLY A 100 6.91 -11.39 -11.18
N GLU A 101 7.32 -11.97 -10.04
CA GLU A 101 6.87 -13.29 -9.61
C GLU A 101 5.59 -13.21 -8.76
N GLU A 102 4.51 -12.64 -9.32
CA GLU A 102 3.25 -12.42 -8.60
C GLU A 102 2.65 -13.71 -8.02
N ALA A 103 2.71 -14.81 -8.78
CA ALA A 103 2.26 -16.13 -8.33
C ALA A 103 3.15 -16.74 -7.22
N ALA A 104 4.41 -16.29 -7.09
CA ALA A 104 5.24 -16.64 -5.95
C ALA A 104 4.88 -15.78 -4.74
N ALA A 105 4.66 -14.47 -4.93
CA ALA A 105 4.23 -13.56 -3.88
C ALA A 105 2.91 -14.02 -3.22
N GLU A 106 1.93 -14.46 -4.01
CA GLU A 106 0.65 -14.98 -3.52
C GLU A 106 0.79 -16.31 -2.75
N ARG A 107 1.72 -17.18 -3.16
CA ARG A 107 2.04 -18.41 -2.41
C ARG A 107 2.74 -18.11 -1.09
N LEU A 108 3.62 -17.11 -1.08
CA LEU A 108 4.39 -16.70 0.10
C LEU A 108 3.52 -16.01 1.15
N SER A 109 2.44 -15.34 0.74
CA SER A 109 1.39 -14.88 1.66
C SER A 109 0.48 -16.01 2.16
N ASN A 110 0.69 -17.26 1.73
CA ASN A 110 -0.19 -18.41 1.99
C ASN A 110 -1.66 -18.13 1.63
N GLY A 111 -1.87 -17.28 0.62
CA GLY A 111 -3.20 -16.81 0.23
C GLY A 111 -3.88 -15.89 1.26
N ASP A 112 -3.18 -15.40 2.29
CA ASP A 112 -3.72 -14.42 3.23
C ASP A 112 -3.86 -13.04 2.53
N PRO A 113 -5.10 -12.58 2.26
CA PRO A 113 -5.32 -11.33 1.57
C PRO A 113 -4.83 -10.12 2.39
N ALA A 114 -4.73 -10.24 3.72
CA ALA A 114 -4.25 -9.18 4.59
C ALA A 114 -2.74 -8.91 4.39
N VAL A 115 -1.94 -9.94 4.11
CA VAL A 115 -0.51 -9.76 3.78
C VAL A 115 -0.38 -8.94 2.50
N TYR A 116 -1.17 -9.26 1.47
CA TYR A 116 -1.14 -8.53 0.20
C TYR A 116 -1.61 -7.07 0.35
N LEU A 117 -2.64 -6.86 1.18
CA LEU A 117 -3.13 -5.54 1.56
C LEU A 117 -2.03 -4.70 2.21
N HIS A 118 -1.39 -5.23 3.25
CA HIS A 118 -0.29 -4.56 3.95
C HIS A 118 0.91 -4.32 3.04
N MET A 119 1.26 -5.29 2.20
CA MET A 119 2.35 -5.19 1.24
C MET A 119 2.18 -4.01 0.29
N LEU A 120 1.02 -3.88 -0.36
CA LEU A 120 0.77 -2.80 -1.32
C LEU A 120 0.60 -1.44 -0.64
N ALA A 121 -0.02 -1.39 0.54
CA ALA A 121 -0.15 -0.15 1.32
C ALA A 121 1.20 0.36 1.82
N ALA A 122 2.05 -0.53 2.35
CA ALA A 122 3.40 -0.20 2.79
C ALA A 122 4.27 0.25 1.62
N PHE A 123 4.21 -0.45 0.48
CA PHE A 123 4.93 -0.03 -0.71
C PHE A 123 4.47 1.36 -1.18
N SER A 124 3.17 1.60 -1.27
CA SER A 124 2.61 2.89 -1.67
C SER A 124 3.05 4.02 -0.74
N ALA A 125 3.09 3.78 0.57
CA ALA A 125 3.64 4.74 1.53
C ALA A 125 5.14 4.99 1.29
N ALA A 126 5.93 3.94 1.14
CA ALA A 126 7.38 4.00 0.95
C ALA A 126 7.77 4.76 -0.34
N VAL A 127 7.22 4.33 -1.47
CA VAL A 127 7.50 4.92 -2.79
C VAL A 127 6.92 6.33 -2.91
N GLY A 128 5.75 6.58 -2.29
CA GLY A 128 5.15 7.91 -2.24
C GLY A 128 5.97 8.91 -1.43
N GLN A 129 6.56 8.47 -0.32
CA GLN A 129 7.45 9.32 0.49
C GLN A 129 8.80 9.63 -0.18
N ALA A 130 9.18 8.89 -1.24
CA ALA A 130 10.35 9.21 -2.04
C ALA A 130 10.16 10.50 -2.87
N VAL A 131 8.91 10.89 -3.15
CA VAL A 131 8.56 12.02 -4.04
C VAL A 131 7.72 13.10 -3.39
N TYR A 132 6.95 12.77 -2.35
CA TYR A 132 6.01 13.68 -1.71
C TYR A 132 6.24 13.77 -0.20
N LYS A 133 5.92 14.94 0.37
CA LYS A 133 5.75 15.06 1.82
C LYS A 133 4.49 14.29 2.28
N PRO A 134 4.40 13.84 3.54
CA PRO A 134 3.25 13.08 4.05
C PRO A 134 1.87 13.64 3.66
N ALA A 135 1.60 14.92 3.96
CA ALA A 135 0.30 15.53 3.65
C ALA A 135 0.05 15.73 2.14
N GLU A 136 1.12 15.91 1.37
CA GLU A 136 1.06 16.06 -0.09
C GLU A 136 0.76 14.72 -0.77
N LEU A 137 1.35 13.63 -0.28
CA LEU A 137 1.06 12.28 -0.75
C LEU A 137 -0.43 11.96 -0.62
N ILE A 138 -1.00 12.15 0.57
CA ILE A 138 -2.41 11.86 0.83
C ILE A 138 -3.34 12.75 0.00
N SER A 139 -3.01 14.05 -0.10
CA SER A 139 -3.76 14.96 -0.97
C SER A 139 -3.70 14.54 -2.44
N THR A 140 -2.53 14.10 -2.92
CA THR A 140 -2.34 13.62 -4.30
C THR A 140 -3.17 12.36 -4.57
N LEU A 141 -3.19 11.39 -3.64
CA LEU A 141 -4.02 10.18 -3.77
C LEU A 141 -5.52 10.51 -3.79
N ARG A 142 -5.97 11.47 -2.97
CA ARG A 142 -7.36 11.94 -3.00
C ARG A 142 -7.73 12.58 -4.33
N ILE A 143 -6.86 13.43 -4.87
CA ILE A 143 -7.05 14.05 -6.19
C ILE A 143 -7.09 12.98 -7.29
N ALA A 144 -6.13 12.05 -7.28
CA ALA A 144 -6.04 10.99 -8.29
C ALA A 144 -7.25 10.05 -8.31
N THR A 145 -7.90 9.86 -7.16
CA THR A 145 -9.08 8.98 -7.01
C THR A 145 -10.42 9.69 -7.17
N GLY A 146 -10.40 11.03 -7.29
CA GLY A 146 -11.61 11.85 -7.30
C GLY A 146 -12.31 11.93 -5.95
N THR A 147 -11.58 11.69 -4.84
CA THR A 147 -12.11 11.77 -3.46
C THR A 147 -11.67 13.05 -2.74
N ALA A 148 -11.14 14.02 -3.49
CA ALA A 148 -10.85 15.36 -3.00
C ALA A 148 -12.16 16.16 -2.90
N ASP A 149 -12.85 16.02 -1.76
CA ASP A 149 -13.90 16.94 -1.31
C ASP A 149 -13.29 18.13 -0.55
#